data_AF-A0A0F5Q136-F1
#
_entry.id   AF-A0A0F5Q136-F1
#
_cell.length_a   1.000
_cell.length_b   1.000
_cell.length_c   1.000
_cell.angle_alpha   90.00
_cell.angle_beta   90.00
_cell.angle_gamma   90.00
#
_symmetry.space_group_name_H-M   'P 1'
#
loop_
_entity.id
_entity.type
_entity.pdbx_description
1 polymer ?
#
loop_
_entity_poly.entity_id
_entity_poly.type
_entity_poly.pdbx_seq_one_letter_code
_entity_poly.pdbx_strand_id
1 'polypeptide(L)'
;MSRQFSKVSPAVWGSKRFVSLPTTEAKLLYLYFLSNEHNNSAGAYRVREGYALADLGWQREVYRQCVANLVEAELVAYDDEAEEVYVLRWFKHNPPQNEKHAQGCKRIIFELDSQRIAELAMLDFEDVEGRRNPPAALQQTPVSSALRSQLAGPAKRAF
;
A
#
# COMPACT_ATOMS: atom_id res chain seq x y z
N MET A 1 0.52 -14.66 14.98
CA MET A 1 -0.13 -13.46 15.56
C MET A 1 -1.02 -12.85 14.50
N SER A 2 -2.29 -12.63 14.79
CA SER A 2 -3.19 -11.85 13.94
C SER A 2 -2.78 -10.36 13.99
N ARG A 3 -3.01 -9.63 12.89
CA ARG A 3 -2.79 -8.18 12.83
C ARG A 3 -3.81 -7.50 13.75
N GLN A 4 -3.33 -6.70 14.72
CA GLN A 4 -4.23 -5.99 15.64
C GLN A 4 -4.73 -4.64 15.10
N PHE A 5 -3.95 -4.01 14.20
CA PHE A 5 -4.27 -2.69 13.65
C PHE A 5 -3.93 -2.64 12.16
N SER A 6 -4.76 -1.94 11.38
CA SER A 6 -4.41 -1.50 10.04
C SER A 6 -4.27 0.01 9.97
N LYS A 7 -3.35 0.50 9.15
CA LYS A 7 -3.12 1.93 8.98
C LYS A 7 -3.98 2.47 7.85
N VAL A 8 -4.77 3.49 8.16
CA VAL A 8 -5.42 4.34 7.16
C VAL A 8 -4.72 5.69 7.19
N SER A 9 -4.11 6.10 6.06
CA SER A 9 -3.45 7.40 5.99
C SER A 9 -4.50 8.52 6.06
N PRO A 10 -4.32 9.56 6.90
CA PRO A 10 -5.20 10.74 6.89
C PRO A 10 -5.29 11.41 5.51
N ALA A 11 -4.27 11.22 4.65
CA ALA A 11 -4.26 11.71 3.28
C ALA A 11 -5.38 11.13 2.39
N VAL A 12 -6.06 10.06 2.82
CA VAL A 12 -7.22 9.51 2.11
C VAL A 12 -8.30 10.57 1.85
N TRP A 13 -8.52 11.47 2.81
CA TRP A 13 -9.51 12.53 2.72
C TRP A 13 -9.15 13.64 1.71
N GLY A 14 -7.87 13.74 1.33
CA GLY A 14 -7.40 14.65 0.27
C GLY A 14 -7.20 13.97 -1.09
N SER A 15 -7.39 12.65 -1.17
CA SER A 15 -7.23 11.91 -2.42
C SER A 15 -8.38 12.24 -3.37
N LYS A 16 -8.05 12.84 -4.53
CA LYS A 16 -9.05 13.15 -5.57
C LYS A 16 -9.87 11.92 -5.97
N ARG A 17 -9.21 10.77 -6.15
CA ARG A 17 -9.84 9.48 -6.50
C ARG A 17 -10.85 9.02 -5.45
N PHE A 18 -10.50 9.15 -4.17
CA PHE A 18 -11.39 8.74 -3.07
C PHE A 18 -12.55 9.72 -2.89
N VAL A 19 -12.26 11.02 -2.94
CA VAL A 19 -13.26 12.07 -2.79
C VAL A 19 -14.29 12.03 -3.92
N SER A 20 -13.86 11.70 -5.15
CA SER A 20 -14.71 11.59 -6.34
C SER A 20 -15.56 10.31 -6.42
N LEU A 21 -15.45 9.39 -5.45
CA LEU A 21 -16.30 8.20 -5.45
C LEU A 21 -17.78 8.60 -5.36
N PRO A 22 -18.65 7.96 -6.17
CA PRO A 22 -20.01 8.44 -6.39
C PRO A 22 -20.93 8.23 -5.18
N THR A 23 -20.59 7.30 -4.28
CA THR A 23 -21.45 6.93 -3.15
C THR A 23 -20.66 6.81 -1.84
N THR A 24 -21.36 6.94 -0.71
CA THR A 24 -20.79 6.73 0.62
C THR A 24 -20.43 5.25 0.81
N GLU A 25 -21.21 4.35 0.23
CA GLU A 25 -20.97 2.90 0.21
C GLU A 25 -19.62 2.61 -0.48
N ALA A 26 -19.34 3.19 -1.65
CA ALA A 26 -18.04 2.98 -2.30
C ALA A 26 -16.88 3.45 -1.40
N LYS A 27 -17.04 4.59 -0.71
CA LYS A 27 -16.05 5.08 0.26
C LYS A 27 -15.88 4.12 1.44
N LEU A 28 -16.99 3.59 1.97
CA LEU A 28 -16.97 2.62 3.06
C LEU A 28 -16.30 1.31 2.62
N LEU A 29 -16.60 0.81 1.42
CA LEU A 29 -15.97 -0.41 0.89
C LEU A 29 -14.46 -0.24 0.73
N TYR A 30 -13.99 0.93 0.28
CA TYR A 30 -12.56 1.20 0.23
C TYR A 30 -11.92 1.15 1.61
N LEU A 31 -12.54 1.77 2.62
CA LEU A 31 -12.06 1.71 4.00
C LEU A 31 -12.10 0.29 4.54
N TYR A 32 -13.15 -0.48 4.24
CA TYR A 32 -13.24 -1.90 4.57
C TYR A 32 -12.06 -2.68 3.97
N PHE A 33 -11.74 -2.49 2.68
CA PHE A 33 -10.58 -3.14 2.06
C PHE A 33 -9.24 -2.71 2.67
N LEU A 34 -9.15 -1.55 3.31
CA LEU A 34 -7.96 -1.13 4.04
C LEU A 34 -7.84 -1.77 5.44
N SER A 35 -8.93 -2.26 6.02
CA SER A 35 -8.98 -2.56 7.46
C SER A 35 -9.65 -3.86 7.88
N ASN A 36 -10.24 -4.64 6.98
CA ASN A 36 -10.86 -5.93 7.33
C ASN A 36 -9.82 -6.96 7.82
N GLU A 37 -10.31 -8.05 8.40
CA GLU A 37 -9.49 -9.09 9.02
C GLU A 37 -8.66 -9.92 8.03
N HIS A 38 -9.04 -9.95 6.75
CA HIS A 38 -8.32 -10.68 5.70
C HIS A 38 -7.12 -9.89 5.16
N ASN A 39 -7.07 -8.58 5.41
CA ASN A 39 -5.95 -7.74 4.96
C ASN A 39 -4.62 -8.18 5.63
N ASN A 40 -3.51 -7.98 4.93
CA ASN A 40 -2.18 -8.43 5.32
C ASN A 40 -1.10 -7.35 5.08
N SER A 41 0.17 -7.72 5.12
CA SER A 41 1.26 -6.75 4.91
C SER A 41 1.47 -6.33 3.46
N ALA A 42 0.96 -7.10 2.49
CA ALA A 42 1.08 -6.80 1.07
C ALA A 42 -0.07 -5.93 0.52
N GLY A 43 -1.18 -5.83 1.26
CA GLY A 43 -2.39 -5.12 0.79
C GLY A 43 -3.09 -5.83 -0.37
N ALA A 44 -2.65 -7.05 -0.69
CA ALA A 44 -3.19 -7.96 -1.68
C ALA A 44 -3.60 -9.26 -0.99
N TYR A 45 -4.86 -9.66 -1.10
CA TYR A 45 -5.41 -10.79 -0.35
C TYR A 45 -6.74 -11.26 -0.93
N ARG A 46 -7.11 -12.50 -0.58
CA ARG A 46 -8.43 -13.06 -0.84
C ARG A 46 -9.44 -12.57 0.18
N VAL A 47 -10.57 -12.08 -0.30
CA VAL A 47 -11.77 -11.78 0.49
C VAL A 47 -12.99 -12.22 -0.29
N ARG A 48 -13.56 -13.37 0.13
CA ARG A 48 -14.74 -13.90 -0.53
C ARG A 48 -15.89 -12.92 -0.41
N GLU A 49 -16.68 -12.79 -1.47
CA GLU A 49 -17.81 -11.86 -1.52
C GLU A 49 -18.71 -12.05 -0.28
N GLY A 50 -19.02 -13.29 0.07
CA GLY A 50 -19.88 -13.62 1.22
C GLY A 50 -19.40 -13.05 2.56
N TYR A 51 -18.09 -12.96 2.80
CA TYR A 51 -17.55 -12.35 4.01
C TYR A 51 -17.80 -10.83 4.00
N ALA A 52 -17.48 -10.16 2.89
CA ALA A 52 -17.70 -8.73 2.76
C ALA A 52 -19.19 -8.35 2.86
N LEU A 53 -20.09 -9.16 2.28
CA LEU A 53 -21.54 -8.95 2.40
C LEU A 53 -22.02 -9.09 3.85
N ALA A 54 -21.55 -10.12 4.56
CA ALA A 54 -21.91 -10.34 5.95
C ALA A 54 -21.42 -9.21 6.86
N ASP A 55 -20.15 -8.80 6.70
CA ASP A 55 -19.54 -7.73 7.50
C ASP A 55 -20.23 -6.37 7.29
N LEU A 56 -20.59 -6.07 6.05
CA LEU A 56 -21.19 -4.78 5.68
C LEU A 56 -22.72 -4.78 5.81
N GLY A 57 -23.36 -5.94 5.91
CA GLY A 57 -24.81 -6.09 5.89
C GLY A 57 -25.43 -5.70 4.54
N TRP A 58 -24.73 -5.94 3.44
CA TRP A 58 -25.11 -5.46 2.11
C TRP A 58 -25.72 -6.55 1.23
N GLN A 59 -26.50 -6.10 0.25
CA GLN A 59 -26.89 -6.93 -0.89
C GLN A 59 -25.74 -7.00 -1.90
N ARG A 60 -25.68 -8.12 -2.64
CA ARG A 60 -24.65 -8.39 -3.64
C ARG A 60 -24.51 -7.28 -4.68
N GLU A 61 -25.63 -6.76 -5.15
CA GLU A 61 -25.69 -5.75 -6.22
C GLU A 61 -25.01 -4.45 -5.78
N VAL A 62 -25.23 -4.04 -4.53
CA VAL A 62 -24.58 -2.85 -3.94
C VAL A 62 -23.07 -3.07 -3.82
N TYR A 63 -22.65 -4.24 -3.32
CA TYR A 63 -21.24 -4.58 -3.21
C TYR A 63 -20.54 -4.57 -4.57
N ARG A 64 -21.09 -5.28 -5.57
CA ARG A 64 -20.48 -5.37 -6.91
C ARG A 64 -20.43 -4.01 -7.60
N GLN A 65 -21.46 -3.18 -7.47
CA GLN A 65 -21.41 -1.81 -7.98
C GLN A 65 -20.31 -0.98 -7.28
N CYS A 66 -20.15 -1.13 -5.97
CA CYS A 66 -19.10 -0.43 -5.23
C CYS A 66 -17.70 -0.94 -5.64
N VAL A 67 -17.51 -2.24 -5.84
CA VAL A 67 -16.25 -2.79 -6.37
C VAL A 67 -15.95 -2.19 -7.75
N ALA A 68 -16.92 -2.15 -8.66
CA ALA A 68 -16.76 -1.53 -9.98
C ALA A 68 -16.34 -0.06 -9.88
N ASN A 69 -17.00 0.72 -9.01
CA ASN A 69 -16.64 2.13 -8.77
C ASN A 69 -15.19 2.28 -8.26
N LEU A 70 -14.72 1.37 -7.40
CA LEU A 70 -13.36 1.41 -6.87
C LEU A 70 -12.30 1.02 -7.91
N VAL A 71 -12.63 0.07 -8.78
CA VAL A 71 -11.77 -0.33 -9.91
C VAL A 71 -11.68 0.80 -10.93
N GLU A 72 -12.81 1.41 -11.30
CA GLU A 72 -12.87 2.56 -12.22
C GLU A 72 -12.09 3.76 -11.68
N ALA A 73 -12.19 4.03 -10.37
CA ALA A 73 -11.42 5.09 -9.71
C ALA A 73 -9.93 4.75 -9.52
N GLU A 74 -9.47 3.59 -10.01
CA GLU A 74 -8.13 3.04 -9.83
C GLU A 74 -7.69 2.98 -8.35
N LEU A 75 -8.62 2.75 -7.43
CA LEU A 75 -8.32 2.63 -6.00
C LEU A 75 -7.97 1.19 -5.60
N VAL A 76 -8.56 0.22 -6.30
CA VAL A 76 -8.28 -1.21 -6.12
C VAL A 76 -8.17 -1.91 -7.48
N ALA A 77 -7.43 -3.02 -7.52
CA ALA A 77 -7.63 -4.07 -8.51
C ALA A 77 -8.40 -5.21 -7.85
N TYR A 78 -9.33 -5.83 -8.58
CA TYR A 78 -10.17 -6.91 -8.07
C TYR A 78 -10.28 -8.03 -9.10
N ASP A 79 -10.20 -9.28 -8.65
CA ASP A 79 -10.35 -10.48 -9.48
C ASP A 79 -11.55 -11.28 -8.98
N ASP A 80 -12.59 -11.38 -9.80
CA ASP A 80 -13.85 -12.00 -9.42
C ASP A 80 -13.75 -13.53 -9.28
N GLU A 81 -12.86 -14.18 -10.04
CA GLU A 81 -12.71 -15.64 -10.01
C GLU A 81 -11.87 -16.07 -8.80
N ALA A 82 -10.75 -15.36 -8.56
CA ALA A 82 -9.91 -15.64 -7.40
C ALA A 82 -10.49 -15.09 -6.09
N GLU A 83 -11.48 -14.19 -6.17
CA GLU A 83 -12.00 -13.37 -5.05
C GLU A 83 -10.87 -12.63 -4.32
N GLU A 84 -9.95 -12.07 -5.11
CA GLU A 84 -8.76 -11.38 -4.62
C GLU A 84 -8.83 -9.89 -4.91
N VAL A 85 -8.33 -9.10 -3.97
CA VAL A 85 -8.24 -7.65 -4.08
C VAL A 85 -6.81 -7.20 -3.86
N TYR A 86 -6.36 -6.20 -4.60
CA TYR A 86 -5.19 -5.40 -4.27
C TYR A 86 -5.57 -3.94 -4.10
N VAL A 87 -5.25 -3.38 -2.94
CA VAL A 87 -5.34 -1.94 -2.71
C VAL A 87 -4.19 -1.24 -3.42
N LEU A 88 -4.48 -0.54 -4.51
CA LEU A 88 -3.45 0.06 -5.36
C LEU A 88 -2.61 1.09 -4.60
N ARG A 89 -1.29 1.04 -4.80
CA ARG A 89 -0.29 1.88 -4.11
C ARG A 89 -0.20 1.62 -2.61
N TRP A 90 -0.56 0.42 -2.15
CA TRP A 90 -0.46 0.03 -0.75
C TRP A 90 0.92 0.33 -0.15
N PHE A 91 2.00 -0.05 -0.86
CA PHE A 91 3.37 0.10 -0.37
C PHE A 91 3.86 1.55 -0.26
N LYS A 92 3.22 2.51 -0.95
CA LYS A 92 3.50 3.94 -0.74
C LYS A 92 3.17 4.38 0.69
N HIS A 93 2.15 3.77 1.29
CA HIS A 93 1.66 4.11 2.62
C HIS A 93 2.09 3.09 3.69
N ASN A 94 2.31 1.84 3.27
CA ASN A 94 2.69 0.73 4.13
C ASN A 94 3.97 0.05 3.61
N PRO A 95 5.09 0.77 3.49
CA PRO A 95 6.34 0.17 3.03
C PRO A 95 6.83 -0.90 4.02
N PRO A 96 7.51 -1.96 3.53
CA PRO A 96 8.20 -2.88 4.41
C PRO A 96 9.20 -2.13 5.29
N GLN A 97 9.31 -2.55 6.55
CA GLN A 97 10.12 -1.86 7.55
C GLN A 97 11.55 -2.41 7.67
N ASN A 98 11.79 -3.60 7.13
CA ASN A 98 13.06 -4.30 7.13
C ASN A 98 13.02 -5.46 6.11
N GLU A 99 14.17 -6.08 5.86
CA GLU A 99 14.31 -7.18 4.89
C GLU A 99 13.38 -8.36 5.19
N LYS A 100 13.25 -8.77 6.46
CA LYS A 100 12.35 -9.88 6.84
C LYS A 100 10.89 -9.56 6.51
N HIS A 101 10.46 -8.32 6.76
CA HIS A 101 9.12 -7.87 6.40
C HIS A 101 8.94 -7.83 4.88
N ALA A 102 9.96 -7.37 4.13
CA ALA A 102 9.97 -7.35 2.68
C ALA A 102 9.80 -8.77 2.09
N GLN A 103 10.55 -9.75 2.59
CA GLN A 103 10.40 -11.16 2.19
C GLN A 103 9.02 -11.72 2.54
N GLY A 104 8.47 -11.36 3.69
CA GLY A 104 7.10 -11.72 4.07
C GLY A 104 6.04 -11.20 3.10
N CYS A 105 6.17 -9.94 2.65
CA CYS A 105 5.28 -9.36 1.64
C CYS A 105 5.41 -10.07 0.28
N LYS A 106 6.64 -10.34 -0.19
CA LYS A 106 6.86 -11.08 -1.44
C LYS A 106 6.19 -12.45 -1.43
N ARG A 107 6.36 -13.20 -0.34
CA ARG A 107 5.74 -14.52 -0.18
C ARG A 107 4.21 -14.44 -0.29
N ILE A 108 3.59 -13.46 0.37
CA ILE A 108 2.13 -13.24 0.25
C ILE A 108 1.74 -12.98 -1.20
N ILE A 109 2.48 -12.11 -1.91
CA ILE A 109 2.19 -11.80 -3.32
C ILE A 109 2.31 -13.05 -4.20
N PHE A 110 3.32 -13.89 -3.97
CA PHE A 110 3.51 -15.14 -4.72
C PHE A 110 2.47 -16.23 -4.41
N GLU A 111 1.77 -16.13 -3.29
CA GLU A 111 0.70 -17.06 -2.88
C GLU A 111 -0.68 -16.66 -3.44
N LEU A 112 -0.79 -15.55 -4.16
CA LEU A 112 -2.03 -15.13 -4.82
C LEU A 112 -2.35 -16.01 -6.02
N ASP A 113 -3.63 -16.31 -6.20
CA ASP A 113 -4.11 -17.10 -7.33
C ASP A 113 -4.25 -16.23 -8.60
N SER A 114 -4.54 -14.93 -8.45
CA SER A 114 -4.63 -13.99 -9.57
C SER A 114 -3.26 -13.48 -9.99
N GLN A 115 -2.77 -13.97 -11.13
CA GLN A 115 -1.52 -13.49 -11.73
C GLN A 115 -1.51 -11.96 -11.94
N ARG A 116 -2.64 -11.40 -12.41
CA ARG A 116 -2.76 -9.95 -12.64
C ARG A 116 -2.57 -9.15 -11.36
N ILE A 117 -3.19 -9.58 -10.27
CA ILE A 117 -3.07 -8.91 -8.97
C ILE A 117 -1.67 -9.05 -8.42
N ALA A 118 -1.07 -10.24 -8.54
CA ALA A 118 0.30 -10.51 -8.10
C ALA A 118 1.31 -9.61 -8.83
N GLU A 119 1.19 -9.47 -10.15
CA GLU A 119 2.05 -8.59 -10.95
C GLU A 119 1.92 -7.12 -10.54
N LEU A 120 0.70 -6.60 -10.41
CA LEU A 120 0.46 -5.22 -9.98
C LEU A 120 1.05 -4.95 -8.59
N ALA A 121 0.83 -5.87 -7.63
CA ALA A 121 1.35 -5.73 -6.28
C ALA A 121 2.88 -5.81 -6.24
N MET A 122 3.50 -6.69 -7.04
CA MET A 122 4.96 -6.81 -7.11
C MET A 122 5.60 -5.57 -7.73
N LEU A 123 5.02 -5.00 -8.79
CA LEU A 123 5.51 -3.76 -9.40
C LEU A 123 5.52 -2.60 -8.41
N ASP A 124 4.42 -2.39 -7.68
CA ASP A 124 4.33 -1.35 -6.64
C ASP A 124 5.31 -1.63 -5.48
N PHE A 125 5.53 -2.90 -5.12
CA PHE A 125 6.49 -3.30 -4.10
C PHE A 125 7.94 -2.96 -4.51
N GLU A 126 8.34 -3.34 -5.72
CA GLU A 126 9.70 -3.14 -6.23
C GLU A 126 10.03 -1.66 -6.42
N ASP A 127 9.07 -0.85 -6.87
CA ASP A 127 9.23 0.60 -6.99
C ASP A 127 9.57 1.24 -5.62
N VAL A 128 8.91 0.81 -4.54
CA VAL A 128 9.15 1.34 -3.20
C VAL A 128 10.43 0.78 -2.57
N GLU A 129 10.69 -0.52 -2.67
CA GLU A 129 11.92 -1.11 -2.12
C GLU A 129 13.16 -0.62 -2.87
N GLY A 130 13.09 -0.43 -4.19
CA GLY A 130 14.19 0.13 -4.99
C GLY A 130 14.54 1.56 -4.58
N ARG A 131 13.56 2.35 -4.11
CA ARG A 131 13.82 3.68 -3.52
C ARG A 131 14.41 3.59 -2.11
N ARG A 132 14.02 2.58 -1.31
CA ARG A 132 14.54 2.38 0.05
C ARG A 132 15.98 1.89 0.04
N ASN A 133 16.26 0.94 -0.85
CA ASN A 133 17.54 0.28 -1.04
C ASN A 133 18.00 0.50 -2.48
N PRO A 134 18.44 1.73 -2.84
CA PRO A 134 18.87 2.02 -4.20
C PRO A 134 20.03 1.10 -4.59
N PRO A 135 20.11 0.65 -5.86
CA PRO A 135 21.25 -0.12 -6.37
C PRO A 135 22.57 0.58 -6.02
N ALA A 136 23.62 -0.20 -5.76
CA ALA A 136 24.94 0.33 -5.38
C ALA A 136 25.47 1.41 -6.36
N ALA A 137 25.08 1.34 -7.64
CA ALA A 137 25.41 2.34 -8.66
C ALA A 137 24.82 3.75 -8.40
N LEU A 138 23.69 3.86 -7.70
CA LEU A 138 23.06 5.14 -7.34
C LEU A 138 23.46 5.65 -5.96
N GLN A 139 24.20 4.85 -5.18
CA GLN A 139 24.66 5.20 -3.83
C GLN A 139 25.93 6.09 -3.83
N GLN A 140 26.53 6.37 -4.99
CA GLN A 140 27.85 7.00 -5.12
C GLN A 140 27.85 8.51 -5.39
N THR A 141 26.77 9.25 -5.13
CA THR A 141 26.80 10.71 -5.26
C THR A 141 26.94 11.37 -3.89
N PRO A 142 28.15 11.83 -3.48
CA PRO A 142 28.32 12.45 -2.18
C PRO A 142 27.83 13.91 -2.22
N VAL A 143 26.57 14.14 -1.88
CA VAL A 143 26.09 15.49 -1.51
C VAL A 143 26.37 15.70 -0.02
N SER A 144 27.64 15.86 0.40
CA SER A 144 27.94 16.38 1.75
C SER A 144 29.39 16.77 2.04
N SER A 145 30.41 16.37 1.28
CA SER A 145 31.80 16.60 1.74
C SER A 145 32.27 18.05 1.60
N ALA A 146 31.71 18.82 0.64
CA ALA A 146 32.14 20.19 0.38
C ALA A 146 31.62 21.23 1.41
N LEU A 147 30.54 20.94 2.15
CA LEU A 147 29.95 21.92 3.08
C LEU A 147 30.55 21.86 4.49
N ARG A 148 31.20 20.76 4.89
CA ARG A 148 31.79 20.62 6.23
C ARG A 148 33.13 21.33 6.39
N SER A 149 33.84 21.62 5.30
CA SER A 149 35.14 22.33 5.35
C SER A 149 35.00 23.85 5.49
N GLN A 150 33.82 24.42 5.25
CA GLN A 150 33.58 25.87 5.33
C GLN A 150 33.09 26.37 6.70
N LEU A 151 32.76 25.48 7.65
CA LEU A 151 32.26 25.85 8.99
C LEU A 151 33.27 25.65 10.13
N ALA A 152 34.48 25.18 9.84
CA ALA A 152 35.56 25.11 10.84
C ALA A 152 36.27 26.48 10.95
N GLY A 153 35.64 27.42 11.66
CA GLY A 153 36.29 28.67 12.09
C GLY A 153 37.40 28.41 13.11
N PRO A 154 38.41 29.30 13.22
CA PRO A 154 39.60 29.04 14.05
C PRO A 154 39.25 29.03 15.55
N ALA A 155 39.87 28.09 16.27
CA ALA A 155 39.73 27.88 17.69
C ALA A 155 40.00 29.15 18.51
N LYS A 156 39.09 29.49 19.43
CA LYS A 156 39.25 30.59 20.39
C LYS A 156 40.50 30.34 21.25
N ARG A 157 41.44 31.28 21.23
CA ARG A 157 42.55 31.33 22.20
C ARG A 157 42.04 31.82 23.55
N ALA A 158 42.49 31.14 24.59
CA ALA A 158 42.26 31.45 25.99
C ALA A 158 42.87 32.81 26.37
N PHE A 159 42.10 33.59 27.13
CA PHE A 159 42.53 34.47 28.20
C PHE A 159 41.45 34.42 29.29
#